data_AF-A0A959NNT3-F1
#
_entry.id   AF-A0A959NNT3-F1
#
_cell.length_a   1.000
_cell.length_b   1.000
_cell.length_c   1.000
_cell.angle_alpha   90.00
_cell.angle_beta   90.00
_cell.angle_gamma   90.00
#
_symmetry.space_group_name_H-M   'P 1'
#
loop_
_entity.id
_entity.type
_entity.pdbx_description
1 polymer ?
#
loop_
_entity_poly.entity_id
_entity_poly.type
_entity_poly.pdbx_seq_one_letter_code
_entity_poly.pdbx_strand_id
1 'polypeptide(L)'
;MKNILFVSLFFLSSYAFSQSIDHSLFTQILKDHNYNGMVDYKKLQIDERLKTYLEYLSNVNPHNLKNNSEKIAYWINVYNAFTLKAIVDNYPIESINDLHTGGRIFGHIFSTTVWDDEFIIINGKEYSLNDVEHKILRKEFKEPRIHFAIVCASISCPKLRYEAYTAENLEDQLQDQ
;
A
#
# COMPACT_ATOMS: atom_id res chain seq x y z
N MET A 1 -20.54 59.06 -33.72
CA MET A 1 -19.91 58.58 -32.47
C MET A 1 -20.10 57.07 -32.41
N LYS A 2 -19.04 56.28 -32.62
CA LYS A 2 -19.10 54.81 -32.55
C LYS A 2 -18.42 54.39 -31.24
N ASN A 3 -19.21 53.89 -30.29
CA ASN A 3 -18.68 53.35 -29.04
C ASN A 3 -18.30 51.89 -29.28
N ILE A 4 -17.02 51.57 -29.17
CA ILE A 4 -16.50 50.20 -29.23
C ILE A 4 -16.50 49.67 -27.79
N LEU A 5 -17.31 48.64 -27.53
CA LEU A 5 -17.33 47.92 -26.26
C LEU A 5 -16.16 46.93 -26.25
N PHE A 6 -15.21 47.08 -25.32
CA PHE A 6 -14.20 46.07 -25.02
C PHE A 6 -14.77 45.11 -23.96
N VAL A 7 -14.99 43.85 -24.34
CA VAL A 7 -15.30 42.77 -23.41
C VAL A 7 -14.00 42.07 -23.06
N SER A 8 -13.46 42.34 -21.87
CA SER A 8 -12.30 41.62 -21.35
C SER A 8 -12.75 40.25 -20.82
N LEU A 9 -12.35 39.19 -21.54
CA LEU A 9 -12.54 37.81 -21.10
C LEU A 9 -11.51 37.49 -19.99
N PHE A 10 -11.96 37.42 -18.74
CA PHE A 10 -11.16 36.89 -17.64
C PHE A 10 -11.16 35.36 -17.72
N PHE A 11 -10.02 34.77 -18.12
CA PHE A 11 -9.78 33.34 -17.94
C PHE A 11 -9.43 33.08 -16.47
N LEU A 12 -10.40 32.55 -15.73
CA LEU A 12 -10.15 31.94 -14.42
C LEU A 12 -9.46 30.59 -14.65
N SER A 13 -8.14 30.54 -14.48
CA SER A 13 -7.42 29.27 -14.43
C SER A 13 -7.67 28.62 -13.08
N SER A 14 -8.52 27.61 -13.05
CA SER A 14 -8.70 26.75 -11.89
C SER A 14 -7.42 25.92 -11.70
N TYR A 15 -6.58 26.31 -10.75
CA TYR A 15 -5.51 25.43 -10.27
C TYR A 15 -6.16 24.32 -9.45
N ALA A 16 -6.42 23.17 -10.07
CA ALA A 16 -6.75 21.96 -9.34
C ALA A 16 -5.48 21.47 -8.62
N PHE A 17 -5.37 21.77 -7.32
CA PHE A 17 -4.40 21.10 -6.46
C PHE A 17 -4.71 19.59 -6.51
N SER A 18 -3.73 18.78 -6.92
CA SER A 18 -3.80 17.35 -6.64
C SER A 18 -3.68 17.21 -5.14
N GLN A 19 -4.69 16.65 -4.49
CA GLN A 19 -4.49 16.16 -3.13
C GLN A 19 -3.71 14.85 -3.25
N SER A 20 -2.53 14.80 -2.66
CA SER A 20 -1.77 13.55 -2.49
C SER A 20 -2.57 12.60 -1.59
N ILE A 21 -2.30 11.30 -1.72
CA ILE A 21 -2.95 10.28 -0.89
C ILE A 21 -2.55 10.49 0.58
N ASP A 22 -3.55 10.54 1.47
CA ASP A 22 -3.31 10.70 2.90
C ASP A 22 -3.06 9.34 3.56
N HIS A 23 -1.80 9.10 3.94
CA HIS A 23 -1.37 7.89 4.62
C HIS A 23 -1.24 8.06 6.16
N SER A 24 -1.78 9.15 6.72
CA SER A 24 -1.69 9.43 8.16
C SER A 24 -2.34 8.36 9.03
N LEU A 25 -3.48 7.81 8.60
CA LEU A 25 -4.16 6.72 9.32
C LEU A 25 -3.27 5.48 9.42
N PHE A 26 -2.60 5.10 8.33
CA PHE A 26 -1.70 3.96 8.36
C PHE A 26 -0.46 4.21 9.21
N THR A 27 0.07 5.43 9.19
CA THR A 27 1.15 5.82 10.11
C THR A 27 0.73 5.68 11.57
N GLN A 28 -0.51 6.03 11.94
CA GLN A 28 -1.01 5.84 13.30
C GLN A 28 -1.10 4.34 13.66
N ILE A 29 -1.65 3.52 12.76
CA ILE A 29 -1.71 2.06 12.95
C ILE A 29 -0.31 1.48 13.16
N LEU A 30 0.65 1.84 12.31
CA LEU A 30 2.02 1.35 12.40
C LEU A 30 2.67 1.78 13.72
N LYS A 31 2.54 3.04 14.14
CA LYS A 31 3.10 3.49 15.43
C LYS A 31 2.52 2.77 16.64
N ASP A 32 1.23 2.46 16.62
CA ASP A 32 0.54 1.85 17.76
C ASP A 32 0.78 0.34 17.87
N HIS A 33 1.03 -0.33 16.73
CA HIS A 33 1.12 -1.80 16.68
C HIS A 33 2.49 -2.35 16.29
N ASN A 34 3.39 -1.55 15.72
CA ASN A 34 4.72 -2.00 15.29
C ASN A 34 5.81 -1.54 16.28
N TYR A 35 6.39 -2.49 17.00
CA TYR A 35 7.47 -2.27 17.96
C TYR A 35 8.77 -2.81 17.37
N ASN A 36 9.57 -1.94 16.71
CA ASN A 36 10.87 -2.29 16.13
C ASN A 36 10.82 -3.41 15.06
N GLY A 37 9.79 -3.38 14.20
CA GLY A 37 9.53 -4.39 13.18
C GLY A 37 8.67 -5.56 13.67
N MET A 38 8.34 -5.62 14.97
CA MET A 38 7.47 -6.64 15.55
C MET A 38 6.05 -6.10 15.71
N VAL A 39 5.13 -6.60 14.88
CA VAL A 39 3.73 -6.17 14.91
C VAL A 39 2.93 -6.97 15.95
N ASP A 40 2.19 -6.27 16.81
CA ASP A 40 1.22 -6.84 17.75
C ASP A 40 -0.07 -7.24 17.00
N TYR A 41 0.00 -8.35 16.26
CA TYR A 41 -1.11 -8.82 15.42
C TYR A 41 -2.39 -9.09 16.22
N LYS A 42 -2.28 -9.46 17.50
CA LYS A 42 -3.44 -9.68 18.38
C LYS A 42 -4.23 -8.40 18.60
N LYS A 43 -3.54 -7.27 18.83
CA LYS A 43 -4.21 -5.96 18.94
C LYS A 43 -4.63 -5.42 17.59
N LEU A 44 -3.81 -5.60 16.56
CA LEU A 44 -4.12 -5.12 15.22
C LEU A 44 -5.38 -5.80 14.64
N GLN A 45 -5.61 -7.09 14.93
CA GLN A 45 -6.77 -7.84 14.45
C GLN A 45 -8.11 -7.22 14.85
N ILE A 46 -8.18 -6.52 15.99
CA ILE A 46 -9.41 -5.89 16.49
C ILE A 46 -9.45 -4.38 16.22
N ASP A 47 -8.48 -3.83 15.49
CA ASP A 47 -8.40 -2.41 15.19
C ASP A 47 -9.04 -2.09 13.82
N GLU A 48 -10.26 -1.56 13.85
CA GLU A 48 -11.04 -1.19 12.67
C GLU A 48 -10.36 -0.13 11.78
N ARG A 49 -9.32 0.57 12.27
CA ARG A 49 -8.55 1.52 11.46
C ARG A 49 -7.87 0.81 10.29
N LEU A 50 -7.42 -0.44 10.46
CA LEU A 50 -6.81 -1.20 9.36
C LEU A 50 -7.81 -1.43 8.24
N LYS A 51 -9.02 -1.90 8.57
CA LYS A 51 -10.11 -2.07 7.60
C LYS A 51 -10.44 -0.75 6.90
N THR A 52 -10.60 0.33 7.67
CA THR A 52 -10.88 1.68 7.13
C THR A 52 -9.81 2.12 6.13
N TYR A 53 -8.54 1.87 6.45
CA TYR A 53 -7.43 2.24 5.58
C TYR A 53 -7.36 1.38 4.30
N LEU A 54 -7.64 0.07 4.40
CA LEU A 54 -7.70 -0.82 3.24
C LEU A 54 -8.83 -0.40 2.29
N GLU A 55 -10.01 -0.10 2.81
CA GLU A 55 -11.15 0.42 2.02
C GLU A 55 -10.80 1.76 1.35
N TYR A 56 -10.08 2.64 2.04
CA TYR A 56 -9.57 3.87 1.47
C TYR A 56 -8.63 3.60 0.28
N LEU A 57 -7.62 2.74 0.45
CA LEU A 57 -6.71 2.36 -0.62
C LEU A 57 -7.43 1.71 -1.81
N SER A 58 -8.42 0.87 -1.56
CA SER A 58 -9.23 0.19 -2.57
C SER A 58 -10.01 1.14 -3.47
N ASN A 59 -10.38 2.32 -2.97
CA ASN A 59 -11.11 3.34 -3.74
C ASN A 59 -10.20 4.30 -4.51
N VAL A 60 -8.87 4.23 -4.32
CA VAL A 60 -7.92 5.03 -5.11
C VAL A 60 -7.83 4.48 -6.52
N ASN A 61 -7.94 5.35 -7.53
CA ASN A 61 -7.62 5.00 -8.90
C ASN A 61 -6.12 5.27 -9.19
N PRO A 62 -5.27 4.23 -9.29
CA PRO A 62 -3.82 4.40 -9.46
C PRO A 62 -3.43 5.07 -10.79
N HIS A 63 -4.32 5.10 -11.79
CA HIS A 63 -4.08 5.79 -13.05
C HIS A 63 -4.10 7.32 -12.90
N ASN A 64 -4.72 7.84 -11.85
CA ASN A 64 -4.78 9.29 -11.58
C ASN A 64 -3.54 9.83 -10.84
N LEU A 65 -2.65 8.94 -10.38
CA LEU A 65 -1.43 9.32 -9.66
C LEU A 65 -0.41 9.94 -10.63
N LYS A 66 0.09 11.12 -10.28
CA LYS A 66 0.73 12.02 -11.25
C LYS A 66 2.19 11.70 -11.50
N ASN A 67 2.90 11.23 -10.48
CA ASN A 67 4.33 10.99 -10.55
C ASN A 67 4.71 9.62 -9.99
N ASN A 68 5.93 9.17 -10.29
CA ASN A 68 6.41 7.86 -9.85
C ASN A 68 6.52 7.77 -8.33
N SER A 69 6.87 8.85 -7.62
CA SER A 69 6.97 8.81 -6.17
C SER A 69 5.62 8.51 -5.51
N GLU A 70 4.55 9.14 -6.00
CA GLU A 70 3.18 8.90 -5.54
C GLU A 70 2.73 7.47 -5.84
N LYS A 71 3.03 6.96 -7.05
CA LYS A 71 2.70 5.57 -7.43
C LYS A 71 3.46 4.54 -6.59
N ILE A 72 4.76 4.74 -6.42
CA ILE A 72 5.62 3.81 -5.65
C ILE A 72 5.18 3.82 -4.19
N ALA A 73 5.03 4.99 -3.56
CA ALA A 73 4.57 5.10 -2.17
C ALA A 73 3.20 4.43 -1.98
N TYR A 74 2.26 4.69 -2.89
CA TYR A 74 0.94 4.05 -2.88
C TYR A 74 1.05 2.53 -2.93
N TRP A 75 1.76 1.96 -3.91
CA TRP A 75 1.83 0.52 -4.10
C TRP A 75 2.63 -0.20 -3.01
N ILE A 76 3.67 0.43 -2.44
CA ILE A 76 4.35 -0.10 -1.24
C ILE A 76 3.37 -0.16 -0.06
N ASN A 77 2.60 0.92 0.15
CA ASN A 77 1.62 0.95 1.22
C ASN A 77 0.46 -0.04 1.01
N VAL A 78 0.01 -0.24 -0.23
CA VAL A 78 -0.95 -1.30 -0.59
C VAL A 78 -0.37 -2.66 -0.20
N TYR A 79 0.84 -2.99 -0.66
CA TYR A 79 1.47 -4.27 -0.34
C TYR A 79 1.55 -4.48 1.17
N ASN A 80 2.14 -3.53 1.90
CA ASN A 80 2.37 -3.67 3.34
C ASN A 80 1.05 -3.75 4.14
N ALA A 81 0.05 -2.93 3.82
CA ALA A 81 -1.23 -2.97 4.53
C ALA A 81 -2.01 -4.26 4.25
N PHE A 82 -2.02 -4.75 3.00
CA PHE A 82 -2.69 -6.01 2.66
C PHE A 82 -1.91 -7.24 3.14
N THR A 83 -0.58 -7.16 3.32
CA THR A 83 0.18 -8.18 4.07
C THR A 83 -0.28 -8.23 5.52
N LEU A 84 -0.43 -7.08 6.20
CA LEU A 84 -0.97 -7.06 7.56
C LEU A 84 -2.37 -7.66 7.62
N LYS A 85 -3.23 -7.33 6.63
CA LYS A 85 -4.57 -7.93 6.48
C LYS A 85 -4.50 -9.45 6.41
N ALA A 86 -3.68 -10.00 5.51
CA ALA A 86 -3.53 -11.43 5.32
C ALA A 86 -3.11 -12.14 6.62
N ILE A 87 -2.24 -11.52 7.42
CA ILE A 87 -1.80 -12.07 8.70
C ILE A 87 -2.92 -12.02 9.74
N VAL A 88 -3.61 -10.88 9.90
CA VAL A 88 -4.67 -10.76 10.92
C VAL A 88 -5.91 -11.60 10.59
N ASP A 89 -6.22 -11.80 9.32
CA ASP A 89 -7.32 -12.68 8.88
C ASP A 89 -7.06 -14.14 9.26
N ASN A 90 -5.79 -14.54 9.35
CA ASN A 90 -5.37 -15.90 9.69
C ASN A 90 -4.92 -16.04 11.15
N TYR A 91 -4.92 -14.97 11.94
CA TYR A 91 -4.40 -14.97 13.30
C TYR A 91 -5.30 -15.78 14.27
N PRO A 92 -4.76 -16.61 15.19
CA PRO A 92 -3.32 -16.83 15.42
C PRO A 92 -2.69 -17.80 14.41
N ILE A 93 -1.51 -17.43 13.90
CA ILE A 93 -0.65 -18.30 13.08
C ILE A 93 0.62 -18.64 13.85
N GLU A 94 1.12 -19.87 13.67
CA GLU A 94 2.38 -20.32 14.29
C GLU A 94 3.59 -19.87 13.50
N SER A 95 3.50 -19.84 12.16
CA SER A 95 4.52 -19.33 11.27
C SER A 95 3.90 -18.59 10.09
N ILE A 96 4.59 -17.57 9.59
CA ILE A 96 4.23 -16.90 8.34
C ILE A 96 4.28 -17.85 7.14
N ASN A 97 5.14 -18.87 7.21
CA ASN A 97 5.23 -19.93 6.20
C ASN A 97 3.97 -20.81 6.17
N ASP A 98 3.10 -20.74 7.19
CA ASP A 98 1.84 -21.47 7.22
C ASP A 98 0.71 -20.76 6.45
N LEU A 99 0.96 -19.54 5.95
CA LEU A 99 0.01 -18.79 5.13
C LEU A 99 -0.06 -19.37 3.71
N HIS A 100 -0.78 -20.48 3.62
CA HIS A 100 -1.01 -21.28 2.43
C HIS A 100 -2.46 -21.14 1.95
N THR A 101 -2.67 -20.94 0.64
CA THR A 101 -4.00 -20.95 0.03
C THR A 101 -4.67 -22.32 0.23
N GLY A 102 -5.93 -22.33 0.66
CA GLY A 102 -6.70 -23.57 0.87
C GLY A 102 -6.41 -24.30 2.20
N GLY A 103 -5.65 -23.69 3.10
CA GLY A 103 -5.25 -24.25 4.40
C GLY A 103 -3.94 -25.06 4.33
N ARG A 104 -3.32 -25.29 5.49
CA ARG A 104 -1.98 -25.93 5.64
C ARG A 104 -1.76 -27.19 4.78
N ILE A 105 -2.78 -28.04 4.64
CA ILE A 105 -2.67 -29.30 3.90
C ILE A 105 -2.71 -29.06 2.37
N PHE A 106 -3.64 -28.23 1.87
CA PHE A 106 -3.80 -28.02 0.43
C PHE A 106 -2.69 -27.13 -0.14
N GLY A 107 -2.34 -26.01 0.50
CA GLY A 107 -1.29 -25.15 -0.05
C GLY A 107 0.12 -25.71 0.07
N HIS A 108 0.38 -26.68 0.97
CA HIS A 108 1.65 -27.45 0.93
C HIS A 108 1.68 -28.46 -0.22
N ILE A 109 0.53 -28.96 -0.69
CA ILE A 109 0.45 -29.90 -1.82
C ILE A 109 0.59 -29.17 -3.17
N PHE A 110 0.07 -27.94 -3.26
CA PHE A 110 0.05 -27.17 -4.51
C PHE A 110 1.05 -26.01 -4.55
N SER A 111 1.84 -25.82 -3.49
CA SER A 111 2.81 -24.72 -3.33
C SER A 111 2.22 -23.33 -3.52
N THR A 112 0.93 -23.15 -3.19
CA THR A 112 0.22 -21.88 -3.27
C THR A 112 0.22 -21.18 -1.92
N THR A 113 0.59 -19.91 -1.91
CA THR A 113 0.71 -19.08 -0.71
C THR A 113 -0.37 -18.00 -0.71
N VAL A 114 -0.67 -17.39 0.45
CA VAL A 114 -1.60 -16.24 0.49
C VAL A 114 -1.16 -15.08 -0.41
N TRP A 115 0.11 -15.05 -0.82
CA TRP A 115 0.63 -14.08 -1.77
C TRP A 115 0.15 -14.29 -3.21
N ASP A 116 -0.38 -15.48 -3.52
CA ASP A 116 -0.96 -15.84 -4.82
C ASP A 116 -2.48 -15.60 -4.88
N ASP A 117 -3.13 -15.38 -3.74
CA ASP A 117 -4.57 -15.15 -3.67
C ASP A 117 -4.94 -13.74 -4.15
N GLU A 118 -5.90 -13.64 -5.07
CA GLU A 118 -6.40 -12.36 -5.57
C GLU A 118 -7.43 -11.74 -4.61
N PHE A 119 -6.97 -11.27 -3.44
CA PHE A 119 -7.84 -10.68 -2.40
C PHE A 119 -7.73 -9.15 -2.27
N ILE A 120 -6.81 -8.53 -3.01
CA ILE A 120 -6.60 -7.08 -3.01
C ILE A 120 -7.45 -6.47 -4.11
N ILE A 121 -8.45 -5.67 -3.75
CA ILE A 121 -9.30 -4.96 -4.72
C ILE A 121 -8.83 -3.52 -4.80
N ILE A 122 -8.31 -3.08 -5.94
CA ILE A 122 -7.94 -1.69 -6.21
C ILE A 122 -8.74 -1.19 -7.42
N ASN A 123 -9.54 -0.14 -7.22
CA ASN A 123 -10.37 0.49 -8.26
C ASN A 123 -11.20 -0.54 -9.06
N GLY A 124 -11.79 -1.51 -8.36
CA GLY A 124 -12.64 -2.56 -8.93
C GLY A 124 -11.88 -3.70 -9.65
N LYS A 125 -10.55 -3.73 -9.58
CA LYS A 125 -9.74 -4.83 -10.12
C LYS A 125 -9.10 -5.62 -8.97
N GLU A 126 -9.08 -6.93 -9.13
CA GLU A 126 -8.48 -7.88 -8.19
C GLU A 126 -6.98 -8.06 -8.48
N TYR A 127 -6.21 -8.21 -7.41
CA TYR A 127 -4.76 -8.39 -7.40
C TYR A 127 -4.36 -9.32 -6.26
N SER A 128 -3.29 -10.07 -6.48
CA SER A 128 -2.53 -10.74 -5.42
C SER A 128 -1.38 -9.88 -4.91
N LEU A 129 -0.79 -10.20 -3.76
CA LEU A 129 0.44 -9.54 -3.30
C LEU A 129 1.58 -9.76 -4.32
N ASN A 130 1.64 -10.93 -4.96
CA ASN A 130 2.60 -11.22 -6.03
C ASN A 130 2.37 -10.36 -7.27
N ASP A 131 1.13 -10.00 -7.61
CA ASP A 131 0.86 -9.03 -8.69
C ASP A 131 1.40 -7.65 -8.33
N VAL A 132 1.12 -7.18 -7.11
CA VAL A 132 1.59 -5.89 -6.63
C VAL A 132 3.12 -5.84 -6.64
N GLU A 133 3.81 -6.88 -6.15
CA GLU A 133 5.28 -6.92 -6.17
C GLU A 133 5.84 -7.08 -7.60
N HIS A 134 5.49 -8.16 -8.30
CA HIS A 134 6.22 -8.57 -9.50
C HIS A 134 5.70 -7.92 -10.78
N LYS A 135 4.39 -7.69 -10.88
CA LYS A 135 3.79 -7.14 -12.11
C LYS A 135 3.72 -5.61 -12.09
N ILE A 136 3.64 -5.00 -10.91
CA ILE A 136 3.57 -3.55 -10.74
C ILE A 136 4.93 -3.02 -10.24
N LEU A 137 5.26 -3.25 -8.97
CA LEU A 137 6.39 -2.58 -8.30
C LEU A 137 7.74 -2.85 -9.00
N ARG A 138 8.08 -4.12 -9.24
CA ARG A 138 9.37 -4.51 -9.84
C ARG A 138 9.46 -4.29 -11.34
N LYS A 139 8.32 -4.32 -12.04
CA LYS A 139 8.28 -4.25 -13.51
C LYS A 139 8.15 -2.82 -14.01
N GLU A 140 7.34 -2.01 -13.34
CA GLU A 140 7.07 -0.64 -13.76
C GLU A 140 8.13 0.35 -13.24
N PHE A 141 8.75 0.06 -12.09
CA PHE A 141 9.72 0.96 -11.45
C PHE A 141 11.12 0.33 -11.43
N LYS A 142 12.12 1.08 -11.90
CA LYS A 142 13.55 0.69 -11.85
C LYS A 142 14.17 1.07 -10.49
N GLU A 143 13.49 0.72 -9.40
CA GLU A 143 13.87 1.10 -8.04
C GLU A 143 14.15 -0.14 -7.19
N PRO A 144 15.41 -0.60 -7.08
CA PRO A 144 15.74 -1.83 -6.36
C PRO A 144 15.48 -1.75 -4.86
N ARG A 145 15.46 -0.54 -4.27
CA ARG A 145 15.19 -0.35 -2.83
C ARG A 145 13.78 -0.77 -2.43
N ILE A 146 12.84 -0.84 -3.38
CA ILE A 146 11.46 -1.32 -3.13
C ILE A 146 11.46 -2.71 -2.48
N HIS A 147 12.38 -3.62 -2.84
CA HIS A 147 12.44 -4.95 -2.25
C HIS A 147 12.64 -4.93 -0.72
N PHE A 148 13.28 -3.88 -0.20
CA PHE A 148 13.47 -3.69 1.24
C PHE A 148 12.29 -2.95 1.91
N ALA A 149 11.49 -2.25 1.11
CA ALA A 149 10.35 -1.45 1.55
C ALA A 149 9.06 -2.26 1.67
N ILE A 150 8.95 -3.38 0.94
CA ILE A 150 7.84 -4.32 1.05
C ILE A 150 8.23 -5.48 1.97
N VAL A 151 7.38 -5.79 2.94
CA VAL A 151 7.72 -6.79 3.98
C VAL A 151 6.89 -8.05 3.86
N CYS A 152 7.56 -9.19 3.99
CA CYS A 152 6.96 -10.52 4.01
C CYS A 152 6.64 -11.02 5.42
N ALA A 153 6.79 -10.17 6.45
CA ALA A 153 6.55 -10.48 7.87
C ALA A 153 7.30 -11.70 8.47
N SER A 154 8.22 -12.33 7.74
CA SER A 154 9.21 -13.26 8.32
C SER A 154 10.27 -12.48 9.10
N ILE A 155 10.85 -13.11 10.14
CA ILE A 155 11.94 -12.55 10.96
C ILE A 155 13.17 -12.19 10.10
N SER A 156 13.38 -12.89 8.98
CA SER A 156 14.47 -12.61 8.05
C SER A 156 14.15 -11.50 7.04
N CYS A 157 12.92 -10.98 7.03
CA CYS A 157 12.53 -9.87 6.14
C CYS A 157 13.02 -8.53 6.72
N PRO A 158 13.17 -7.50 5.87
CA PRO A 158 13.33 -6.12 6.32
C PRO A 158 12.26 -5.75 7.35
N LYS A 159 12.62 -4.87 8.29
CA LYS A 159 11.66 -4.40 9.30
C LYS A 159 10.61 -3.51 8.64
N LEU A 160 9.35 -3.74 8.99
CA LEU A 160 8.29 -2.81 8.65
C LEU A 160 8.57 -1.46 9.31
N ARG A 161 8.46 -0.36 8.57
CA ARG A 161 8.60 1.00 9.12
C ARG A 161 7.49 1.30 10.12
N TYR A 162 7.73 2.26 11.02
CA TYR A 162 6.71 2.73 11.95
C TYR A 162 5.83 3.83 11.34
N GLU A 163 6.10 4.22 10.09
CA GLU A 163 5.37 5.20 9.31
C GLU A 163 5.11 4.72 7.89
N ALA A 164 4.04 5.22 7.28
CA ALA A 164 3.70 4.90 5.91
C ALA A 164 4.64 5.63 4.92
N TYR A 165 4.81 5.06 3.73
CA TYR A 165 5.52 5.74 2.66
C TYR A 165 4.69 6.92 2.14
N THR A 166 5.34 8.04 1.83
CA THR A 166 4.66 9.23 1.26
C THR A 166 5.40 9.70 0.03
N ALA A 167 4.71 10.33 -0.91
CA ALA A 167 5.34 10.80 -2.14
C ALA A 167 6.45 11.83 -1.85
N GLU A 168 6.23 12.66 -0.84
CA GLU A 168 7.14 13.74 -0.44
C GLU A 168 8.42 13.21 0.21
N ASN A 169 8.35 12.12 0.98
CA ASN A 169 9.48 11.58 1.73
C ASN A 169 10.05 10.29 1.14
N LEU A 170 9.53 9.82 -0.01
CA LEU A 170 9.85 8.49 -0.54
C LEU A 170 11.35 8.24 -0.67
N GLU A 171 12.11 9.21 -1.19
CA GLU A 171 13.54 9.04 -1.43
C GLU A 171 14.29 8.79 -0.11
N ASP A 172 14.06 9.63 0.90
CA ASP A 172 14.67 9.49 2.22
C ASP A 172 14.22 8.19 2.89
N GLN A 173 12.93 7.83 2.78
CA GLN A 173 12.38 6.60 3.35
C GLN A 173 12.93 5.34 2.69
N LEU A 174 13.21 5.35 1.38
CA LEU A 174 13.85 4.23 0.69
C LEU A 174 15.34 4.12 0.99
N GLN A 175 16.01 5.26 1.23
CA GLN A 175 17.42 5.30 1.57
C GLN A 175 17.70 4.86 3.01
N ASP A 176 16.79 5.16 3.93
CA ASP A 176 16.85 4.84 5.36
C ASP A 176 16.13 3.52 5.71
N GLN A 177 15.84 2.67 4.73
CA GLN A 177 15.17 1.38 4.92
C GLN A 177 16.15 0.27 5.29
#